data_AF-A0A7C2W8E8-F1
#
_entry.id   AF-A0A7C2W8E8-F1
#
_cell.length_a   1.000
_cell.length_b   1.000
_cell.length_c   1.000
_cell.angle_alpha   90.00
_cell.angle_beta   90.00
_cell.angle_gamma   90.00
#
_symmetry.space_group_name_H-M   'P 1'
#
loop_
_entity.id
_entity.type
_entity.pdbx_description
1 polymer ?
#
loop_
_entity_poly.entity_id
_entity_poly.type
_entity_poly.pdbx_seq_one_letter_code
_entity_poly.pdbx_strand_id
1 'polypeptide(L)'
;MMRCRNVRRKLSEFLDGELDERTREEIRRHLAICKGCSKEYDEMVEAVSLVRALPRLEPPGDMWPALKMKLESAGRSRFTWRERLKRLMAQPMVQHPVLAPLILFIVAGALATMGWWMFTRSGSDIPEMQLLSLYVQEHARYYSRQILPSDPFLGSEVVRELKAPAKVRKTGSSYELQTYISLYYEGE
;
A
#
# COMPACT_ATOMS: atom_id res chain seq x y z
N MET A 1 -1.34 27.71 -17.03
CA MET A 1 -0.81 28.08 -15.69
C MET A 1 -1.41 27.12 -14.68
N MET A 2 -0.58 26.47 -13.86
CA MET A 2 -1.04 25.47 -12.88
C MET A 2 -1.84 26.14 -11.75
N ARG A 3 -2.89 25.48 -11.25
CA ARG A 3 -3.76 26.01 -10.18
C ARG A 3 -3.11 25.82 -8.81
N CYS A 4 -3.32 26.74 -7.88
CA CYS A 4 -2.75 26.67 -6.51
C CYS A 4 -3.04 25.33 -5.82
N ARG A 5 -4.28 24.81 -5.92
CA ARG A 5 -4.67 23.52 -5.35
C ARG A 5 -3.77 22.37 -5.81
N ASN A 6 -3.41 22.35 -7.09
CA ASN A 6 -2.56 21.30 -7.67
C ASN A 6 -1.11 21.44 -7.22
N VAL A 7 -0.63 22.68 -7.06
CA VAL A 7 0.73 22.96 -6.57
C VAL A 7 0.85 22.54 -5.12
N ARG A 8 -0.07 22.98 -4.24
CA ARG A 8 -0.11 22.63 -2.82
C ARG A 8 -0.03 21.13 -2.57
N ARG A 9 -0.88 20.36 -3.28
CA ARG A 9 -0.88 18.89 -3.18
C ARG A 9 0.44 18.24 -3.59
N LYS A 10 1.25 18.93 -4.40
CA LYS A 10 2.53 18.43 -4.93
C LYS A 10 3.76 19.05 -4.26
N LEU A 11 3.61 19.91 -3.25
CA LEU A 11 4.75 20.56 -2.60
C LEU A 11 5.66 19.56 -1.86
N SER A 12 5.12 18.51 -1.24
CA SER A 12 5.93 17.45 -0.62
C SER A 12 6.74 16.68 -1.66
N GLU A 13 6.08 16.16 -2.71
CA GLU A 13 6.75 15.47 -3.82
C GLU A 13 7.82 16.35 -4.49
N PHE A 14 7.55 17.66 -4.57
CA PHE A 14 8.50 18.65 -5.09
C PHE A 14 9.72 18.83 -4.17
N LEU A 15 9.51 18.90 -2.85
CA LEU A 15 10.55 19.02 -1.83
C LEU A 15 11.45 17.78 -1.75
N ASP A 16 10.86 16.59 -1.90
CA ASP A 16 11.55 15.30 -1.87
C ASP A 16 12.24 14.97 -3.22
N GLY A 17 11.96 15.75 -4.27
CA GLY A 17 12.58 15.59 -5.58
C GLY A 17 11.97 14.48 -6.45
N GLU A 18 10.78 13.99 -6.10
CA GLU A 18 10.12 12.83 -6.73
C GLU A 18 9.37 13.14 -8.03
N LEU A 19 9.19 14.43 -8.34
CA LEU A 19 8.47 14.88 -9.55
C LEU A 19 9.31 14.77 -10.83
N ASP A 20 8.63 14.57 -11.96
CA ASP A 20 9.25 14.72 -13.28
C ASP A 20 9.64 16.19 -13.57
N GLU A 21 10.63 16.39 -14.45
CA GLU A 21 11.19 17.73 -14.70
C GLU A 21 10.15 18.74 -15.23
N ARG A 22 9.19 18.28 -16.04
CA ARG A 22 8.15 19.17 -16.58
C ARG A 22 7.25 19.69 -15.46
N THR A 23 6.77 18.80 -14.59
CA THR A 23 5.94 19.18 -13.45
C THR A 23 6.72 20.06 -12.47
N ARG A 24 8.00 19.73 -12.23
CA ARG A 24 8.90 20.54 -11.39
C ARG A 24 9.02 21.97 -11.90
N GLU A 25 9.18 22.16 -13.20
CA GLU A 25 9.30 23.49 -13.80
C GLU A 25 7.96 24.26 -13.82
N GLU A 26 6.84 23.58 -13.98
CA GLU A 26 5.51 24.18 -13.80
C GLU A 26 5.30 24.70 -12.37
N ILE A 27 5.74 23.95 -11.37
CA ILE A 27 5.67 24.35 -9.95
C ILE A 27 6.63 25.51 -9.66
N ARG A 28 7.90 25.47 -10.11
CA ARG A 28 8.85 26.58 -9.93
C ARG A 28 8.30 27.90 -10.47
N ARG A 29 7.77 27.89 -11.69
CA ARG A 29 7.16 29.08 -12.29
C ARG A 29 5.95 29.57 -11.50
N HIS A 30 5.17 28.66 -10.91
CA HIS A 30 4.05 29.04 -10.07
C HIS A 30 4.50 29.68 -8.75
N LEU A 31 5.51 29.10 -8.07
CA LEU A 31 6.06 29.64 -6.83
C LEU A 31 6.66 31.04 -7.01
N ALA A 32 7.26 31.31 -8.18
CA ALA A 32 7.79 32.63 -8.51
C ALA A 32 6.72 33.74 -8.60
N ILE A 33 5.44 33.38 -8.77
CA ILE A 33 4.35 34.33 -9.02
C ILE A 33 3.33 34.32 -7.86
N CYS A 34 3.06 33.16 -7.27
CA CYS A 34 2.08 33.01 -6.20
C CYS A 34 2.73 33.06 -4.82
N LYS A 35 2.60 34.21 -4.14
CA LYS A 35 3.09 34.40 -2.76
C LYS A 35 2.49 33.40 -1.76
N GLY A 36 1.23 32.99 -1.94
CA GLY A 36 0.58 32.04 -1.05
C GLY A 36 1.19 30.65 -1.09
N CYS A 37 1.46 30.13 -2.30
CA CYS A 37 2.14 28.84 -2.46
C CYS A 37 3.63 28.93 -2.09
N SER A 38 4.30 30.06 -2.35
CA SER A 38 5.68 30.28 -1.91
C SER A 38 5.80 30.22 -0.39
N LYS A 39 4.93 30.94 0.34
CA LYS A 39 4.94 30.95 1.81
C LYS A 39 4.77 29.55 2.39
N GLU A 40 3.82 28.79 1.86
CA GLU A 40 3.55 27.41 2.29
C GLU A 40 4.75 26.48 2.02
N TYR A 41 5.40 26.64 0.86
CA TYR A 41 6.64 25.91 0.57
C TYR A 41 7.78 26.29 1.53
N ASP A 42 7.95 27.58 1.82
CA ASP A 42 8.98 28.06 2.74
C ASP A 42 8.75 27.53 4.18
N GLU A 43 7.50 27.50 4.65
CA GLU A 43 7.11 26.89 5.94
C GLU A 43 7.46 25.40 5.99
N MET A 44 7.24 24.64 4.92
CA MET A 44 7.63 23.23 4.84
C MET A 44 9.16 23.06 4.86
N VAL A 45 9.90 23.90 4.13
CA VAL A 45 11.36 23.89 4.11
C VAL A 45 11.92 24.19 5.50
N GLU A 46 11.35 25.18 6.20
CA GLU A 46 11.72 25.53 7.57
C GLU A 46 11.50 24.35 8.52
N ALA A 47 10.32 23.72 8.49
CA ALA A 47 10.03 22.54 9.31
C ALA A 47 11.04 21.41 9.08
N VAL A 48 11.37 21.10 7.82
CA VAL A 48 12.39 20.09 7.48
C VAL A 48 13.78 20.49 7.97
N SER A 49 14.13 21.79 7.91
CA SER A 49 15.41 22.28 8.39
C SER A 49 15.58 22.09 9.91
N LEU A 50 14.51 22.32 10.68
CA LEU A 50 14.50 22.12 12.14
C LEU A 50 14.71 20.65 12.50
N VAL A 51 14.05 19.73 11.79
CA VAL A 51 14.24 18.28 11.98
C VAL A 51 15.66 17.86 11.61
N ARG A 52 16.22 18.40 10.51
CA ARG A 52 17.60 18.09 10.08
C ARG A 52 18.67 18.64 11.02
N ALA A 53 18.36 19.67 11.79
CA ALA A 53 19.25 20.24 12.79
C ALA A 53 19.36 19.39 14.07
N LEU A 54 18.49 18.39 14.24
CA LEU A 54 18.57 17.48 15.38
C LEU A 54 19.88 16.66 15.36
N PRO A 55 20.44 16.32 16.54
CA PRO A 55 21.60 15.45 16.63
C PRO A 55 21.36 14.13 15.90
N ARG A 56 22.28 13.77 15.00
CA ARG A 56 22.24 12.45 14.36
C ARG A 56 22.69 11.41 15.38
N LEU A 57 21.81 10.46 15.68
CA LEU A 57 22.15 9.29 16.45
C LEU A 57 22.96 8.33 15.57
N GLU A 58 24.17 7.99 16.01
CA GLU A 58 24.90 6.91 15.36
C GLU A 58 24.26 5.57 15.71
N PRO A 59 24.01 4.70 14.71
CA PRO A 59 23.55 3.35 14.99
C PRO A 59 24.65 2.57 15.74
N PRO A 60 24.28 1.65 16.67
CA PRO A 60 25.21 0.70 17.25
C PRO A 60 26.11 0.03 16.20
N GLY A 61 27.41 -0.13 16.50
CA GLY A 61 28.41 -0.59 15.53
C GLY A 61 28.14 -1.98 14.94
N ASP A 62 27.33 -2.80 15.60
CA ASP A 62 26.90 -4.13 15.18
C ASP A 62 25.63 -4.14 14.30
N MET A 63 24.88 -3.03 14.20
CA MET A 63 23.65 -2.95 13.40
C MET A 63 23.91 -3.18 11.91
N TRP A 64 24.92 -2.52 11.33
CA TRP A 64 25.19 -2.63 9.90
C TRP A 64 25.66 -4.04 9.48
N PRO A 65 26.60 -4.69 10.19
CA PRO A 65 26.93 -6.09 9.94
C PRO A 65 25.71 -7.02 10.05
N ALA A 66 24.87 -6.87 11.08
CA ALA A 66 23.69 -7.70 11.28
C ALA A 66 22.64 -7.49 10.17
N LEU A 67 22.42 -6.24 9.75
CA LEU A 67 21.51 -5.90 8.65
C LEU A 67 22.02 -6.45 7.31
N LYS A 68 23.31 -6.30 7.02
CA LYS A 68 23.94 -6.83 5.80
C LYS A 68 23.74 -8.34 5.71
N MET A 69 23.98 -9.07 6.80
CA MET A 69 23.78 -10.52 6.86
C MET A 69 22.32 -10.93 6.56
N LYS A 70 21.34 -10.18 7.09
CA LYS A 70 19.91 -10.41 6.82
C LYS A 70 19.52 -10.10 5.37
N LEU A 71 20.06 -9.05 4.78
CA LEU A 71 19.80 -8.71 3.36
C LEU A 71 20.37 -9.77 2.41
N GLU A 72 21.58 -10.26 2.68
CA GLU A 72 22.19 -11.32 1.88
C GLU A 72 21.44 -12.65 1.97
N SER A 73 20.96 -13.03 3.17
CA SER A 73 20.19 -14.27 3.33
C SER A 73 18.82 -14.19 2.66
N ALA A 74 18.15 -13.03 2.69
CA ALA A 74 16.91 -12.79 1.96
C ALA A 74 17.10 -12.86 0.43
N GLY A 75 18.24 -12.38 -0.08
CA GLY A 75 18.58 -12.46 -1.50
C GLY A 75 18.86 -13.88 -2.00
N ARG A 76 19.53 -14.71 -1.18
CA ARG A 76 19.90 -16.10 -1.54
C ARG A 76 18.70 -17.04 -1.69
N SER A 77 17.61 -16.80 -0.97
CA SER A 77 16.38 -17.64 -1.02
C SER A 77 15.78 -17.74 -2.43
N ARG A 78 15.75 -16.64 -3.19
CA ARG A 78 15.11 -16.57 -4.52
C ARG A 78 15.88 -17.30 -5.62
N PHE A 79 17.16 -17.62 -5.41
CA PHE A 79 18.02 -18.25 -6.43
C PHE A 79 17.99 -19.79 -6.35
N THR A 80 17.67 -20.34 -5.17
CA THR A 80 17.74 -21.80 -4.95
C THR A 80 16.64 -22.61 -5.66
N TRP A 81 15.46 -22.04 -5.92
CA TRP A 81 14.39 -22.76 -6.61
C TRP A 81 14.68 -22.96 -8.11
N ARG A 82 15.29 -21.97 -8.77
CA ARG A 82 15.67 -22.05 -10.20
C ARG A 82 16.71 -23.14 -10.44
N GLU A 83 17.65 -23.28 -9.52
CA GLU A 83 18.76 -24.22 -9.65
C GLU A 83 18.36 -25.65 -9.26
N ARG A 84 17.38 -25.80 -8.35
CA ARG A 84 16.71 -27.07 -8.09
C ARG A 84 15.84 -27.51 -9.28
N LEU A 85 15.15 -26.57 -9.94
CA LEU A 85 14.35 -26.85 -11.13
C LEU A 85 15.21 -27.30 -12.33
N LYS A 86 16.35 -26.63 -12.56
CA LYS A 86 17.33 -27.04 -13.59
C LYS A 86 17.92 -28.42 -13.31
N ARG A 87 18.20 -28.78 -12.04
CA ARG A 87 18.68 -30.13 -11.69
C ARG A 87 17.63 -31.21 -11.92
N LEU A 88 16.35 -30.92 -11.68
CA LEU A 88 15.26 -31.84 -11.98
C LEU A 88 15.07 -32.02 -13.50
N MET A 89 15.26 -30.96 -14.29
CA MET A 89 15.22 -31.05 -15.77
C MET A 89 16.48 -31.69 -16.39
N ALA A 90 17.61 -31.71 -15.67
CA ALA A 90 18.88 -32.25 -16.16
C ALA A 90 19.17 -33.71 -15.74
N GLN A 91 18.26 -34.38 -15.01
CA GLN A 91 18.40 -35.81 -14.76
C GLN A 91 17.98 -36.62 -16.01
N PRO A 92 18.73 -37.68 -16.40
CA PRO A 92 18.47 -38.47 -17.61
C PRO A 92 17.18 -39.31 -17.55
N MET A 93 16.37 -39.17 -16.50
CA MET A 93 15.13 -39.92 -16.30
C MET A 93 13.98 -39.49 -17.24
N VAL A 94 14.18 -38.44 -18.03
CA VAL A 94 13.26 -37.99 -19.10
C VAL A 94 13.60 -38.62 -20.47
N GLN A 95 14.65 -39.45 -20.57
CA GLN A 95 15.07 -40.08 -21.84
C GLN A 95 14.26 -41.33 -22.24
N HIS A 96 13.30 -41.78 -21.42
CA HIS A 96 12.41 -42.88 -21.80
C HIS A 96 11.14 -42.37 -22.51
N PRO A 97 10.92 -42.69 -23.80
CA PRO A 97 9.85 -42.11 -24.63
C PRO A 97 8.42 -42.52 -24.20
N VAL A 98 8.29 -43.43 -23.23
CA VAL A 98 7.00 -43.96 -22.76
C VAL A 98 6.38 -43.10 -21.65
N LEU A 99 7.16 -42.27 -20.95
CA LEU A 99 6.67 -41.43 -19.84
C LEU A 99 6.26 -40.01 -20.25
N ALA A 100 6.76 -39.52 -21.37
CA ALA A 100 6.41 -38.21 -21.93
C ALA A 100 4.89 -38.01 -22.17
N PRO A 101 4.14 -38.98 -22.77
CA PRO A 101 2.71 -38.79 -22.99
C PRO A 101 1.91 -38.79 -21.68
N LEU A 102 2.33 -39.56 -20.67
CA LEU A 102 1.67 -39.62 -19.37
C LEU A 102 1.79 -38.30 -18.61
N ILE A 103 2.99 -37.71 -18.61
CA ILE A 103 3.24 -36.42 -17.96
C ILE A 103 2.49 -35.30 -18.69
N LEU A 104 2.46 -35.31 -20.03
CA LEU A 104 1.67 -34.34 -20.81
C LEU A 104 0.17 -34.44 -20.49
N PHE A 105 -0.37 -35.65 -20.33
CA PHE A 105 -1.77 -35.85 -19.96
C PHE A 105 -2.08 -35.35 -18.54
N ILE A 106 -1.17 -35.59 -17.60
CA ILE A 106 -1.30 -35.10 -16.22
C ILE A 106 -1.19 -33.57 -16.18
N VAL A 107 -0.25 -32.97 -16.92
CA VAL A 107 -0.06 -31.52 -16.99
C VAL A 107 -1.25 -30.86 -17.70
N ALA A 108 -1.74 -31.42 -18.82
CA ALA A 108 -2.91 -30.92 -19.52
C ALA A 108 -4.19 -31.05 -18.67
N GLY A 109 -4.36 -32.18 -17.97
CA GLY A 109 -5.46 -32.38 -17.03
C GLY A 109 -5.39 -31.45 -15.81
N ALA A 110 -4.18 -31.20 -15.28
CA ALA A 110 -3.97 -30.25 -14.20
C ALA A 110 -4.20 -28.80 -14.67
N LEU A 111 -3.79 -28.44 -15.88
CA LEU A 111 -4.06 -27.11 -16.46
C LEU A 111 -5.54 -26.92 -16.79
N ALA A 112 -6.23 -27.96 -17.25
CA ALA A 112 -7.67 -27.91 -17.50
C ALA A 112 -8.47 -27.79 -16.20
N THR A 113 -8.11 -28.54 -15.16
CA THR A 113 -8.74 -28.42 -13.82
C THR A 113 -8.39 -27.11 -13.14
N MET A 114 -7.15 -26.62 -13.26
CA MET A 114 -6.72 -25.30 -12.76
C MET A 114 -7.37 -24.15 -13.52
N GLY A 115 -7.52 -24.26 -14.84
CA GLY A 115 -8.22 -23.30 -15.69
C GLY A 115 -9.71 -23.27 -15.40
N TRP A 116 -10.34 -24.44 -15.21
CA TRP A 116 -11.73 -24.57 -14.77
C TRP A 116 -11.93 -24.03 -13.36
N TRP A 117 -10.99 -24.27 -12.44
CA TRP A 117 -11.00 -23.71 -11.09
C TRP A 117 -10.77 -22.21 -11.07
N MET A 118 -9.85 -21.66 -11.90
CA MET A 118 -9.67 -20.22 -12.07
C MET A 118 -10.90 -19.56 -12.70
N PHE A 119 -11.50 -20.18 -13.72
CA PHE A 119 -12.69 -19.66 -14.39
C PHE A 119 -13.90 -19.66 -13.46
N THR A 120 -14.06 -20.71 -12.64
CA THR A 120 -15.14 -20.79 -11.65
C THR A 120 -14.85 -20.02 -10.35
N ARG A 121 -13.59 -19.67 -10.07
CA ARG A 121 -13.19 -18.83 -8.92
C ARG A 121 -13.02 -17.34 -9.28
N SER A 122 -13.10 -16.98 -10.56
CA SER A 122 -13.03 -15.59 -11.08
C SER A 122 -14.30 -14.77 -10.81
N GLY A 123 -14.84 -14.84 -9.58
CA GLY A 123 -16.06 -14.12 -9.22
C GLY A 123 -16.28 -13.87 -7.72
N SER A 124 -15.57 -14.52 -6.81
CA SER A 124 -15.77 -14.29 -5.38
C SER A 124 -14.57 -14.78 -4.58
N ASP A 125 -13.68 -13.86 -4.24
CA ASP A 125 -12.93 -13.77 -2.98
C ASP A 125 -11.72 -12.87 -3.23
N ILE A 126 -11.94 -11.56 -3.10
CA ILE A 126 -10.89 -10.55 -3.06
C ILE A 126 -10.32 -10.58 -1.62
N PRO A 127 -9.13 -11.14 -1.35
CA PRO A 127 -8.50 -11.08 -0.03
C PRO A 127 -8.18 -9.64 0.41
N GLU A 128 -8.07 -8.71 -0.56
CA GLU A 128 -7.91 -7.27 -0.33
C GLU A 128 -9.08 -6.64 0.44
N MET A 129 -10.31 -7.16 0.28
CA MET A 129 -11.50 -6.62 0.94
C MET A 129 -11.57 -7.04 2.42
N GLN A 130 -10.99 -8.20 2.77
CA GLN A 130 -10.80 -8.60 4.16
C GLN A 130 -9.71 -7.77 4.84
N LEU A 131 -8.60 -7.48 4.15
CA LEU A 131 -7.54 -6.62 4.68
C LEU A 131 -8.04 -5.20 4.91
N LEU A 132 -8.81 -4.66 3.96
CA LEU A 132 -9.37 -3.31 4.05
C LEU A 132 -10.39 -3.19 5.19
N SER A 133 -11.25 -4.21 5.37
CA SER A 133 -12.19 -4.22 6.50
C SER A 133 -11.51 -4.37 7.85
N LEU A 134 -10.42 -5.15 7.94
CA LEU A 134 -9.58 -5.24 9.15
C LEU A 134 -8.90 -3.89 9.45
N TYR A 135 -8.35 -3.24 8.42
CA TYR A 135 -7.71 -1.93 8.52
C TYR A 135 -8.69 -0.83 8.98
N VAL A 136 -9.87 -0.76 8.36
CA VAL A 136 -10.92 0.20 8.74
C VAL A 136 -11.39 -0.04 10.17
N GLN A 137 -11.50 -1.31 10.59
CA GLN A 137 -11.90 -1.65 11.95
C GLN A 137 -10.84 -1.25 12.99
N GLU A 138 -9.56 -1.42 12.71
CA GLU A 138 -8.48 -0.94 13.59
C GLU A 138 -8.44 0.59 13.64
N HIS A 139 -8.55 1.27 12.49
CA HIS A 139 -8.58 2.73 12.45
C HIS A 139 -9.75 3.30 13.26
N ALA A 140 -10.95 2.72 13.15
CA ALA A 140 -12.11 3.13 13.94
C ALA A 140 -11.90 2.93 15.46
N ARG A 141 -11.21 1.86 15.87
CA ARG A 141 -10.84 1.62 17.28
C ARG A 141 -9.78 2.61 17.79
N TYR A 142 -8.80 2.95 16.96
CA TYR A 142 -7.77 3.91 17.30
C TYR A 142 -8.37 5.32 17.47
N TYR A 143 -9.20 5.76 16.51
CA TYR A 143 -9.86 7.06 16.59
C TYR A 143 -10.90 7.14 17.70
N SER A 144 -11.69 6.10 17.96
CA SER A 144 -12.62 6.11 19.10
C SER A 144 -11.93 6.22 20.46
N ARG A 145 -10.66 5.79 20.58
CA ARG A 145 -9.86 5.98 21.80
C ARG A 145 -9.26 7.38 21.93
N GLN A 146 -8.98 8.07 20.81
CA GLN A 146 -8.40 9.42 20.81
C GLN A 146 -9.44 10.54 20.74
N ILE A 147 -10.60 10.32 20.12
CA ILE A 147 -11.71 11.29 19.94
C ILE A 147 -12.71 11.24 21.12
N LEU A 148 -12.47 10.45 22.15
CA LEU A 148 -13.09 10.67 23.46
C LEU A 148 -12.09 11.44 24.36
N PRO A 149 -11.82 12.75 24.14
CA PRO A 149 -11.76 13.59 25.31
C PRO A 149 -13.07 13.38 26.06
N SER A 150 -12.98 13.38 27.38
CA SER A 150 -14.09 13.56 28.29
C SER A 150 -14.77 14.92 28.05
N ASP A 151 -15.34 15.11 26.86
CA ASP A 151 -15.99 16.33 26.45
C ASP A 151 -17.47 16.21 26.87
N PRO A 152 -17.96 17.04 27.80
CA PRO A 152 -19.33 16.95 28.33
C PRO A 152 -20.43 17.13 27.28
N PHE A 153 -20.08 17.52 26.05
CA PHE A 153 -21.01 17.94 25.00
C PHE A 153 -21.33 16.86 23.96
N LEU A 154 -20.62 15.73 23.95
CA LEU A 154 -20.98 14.59 23.09
C LEU A 154 -22.15 13.84 23.75
N GLY A 155 -23.37 14.15 23.30
CA GLY A 155 -24.60 13.55 23.79
C GLY A 155 -24.55 12.02 23.84
N SER A 156 -25.17 11.44 24.88
CA SER A 156 -25.17 10.00 25.16
C SER A 156 -25.69 9.13 24.00
N GLU A 157 -26.51 9.70 23.12
CA GLU A 157 -27.00 9.07 21.88
C GLU A 157 -25.87 8.78 20.89
N VAL A 158 -24.97 9.74 20.64
CA VAL A 158 -23.87 9.64 19.67
C VAL A 158 -22.82 8.64 20.14
N VAL A 159 -22.51 8.66 21.44
CA VAL A 159 -21.60 7.69 22.07
C VAL A 159 -22.18 6.27 22.02
N ARG A 160 -23.50 6.13 22.09
CA ARG A 160 -24.21 4.84 22.04
C ARG A 160 -24.28 4.28 20.62
N GLU A 161 -24.47 5.12 19.60
CA GLU A 161 -24.37 4.70 18.20
C GLU A 161 -22.94 4.29 17.82
N LEU A 162 -21.92 5.04 18.24
CA LEU A 162 -20.52 4.72 17.95
C LEU A 162 -20.01 3.46 18.66
N LYS A 163 -20.56 3.12 19.83
CA LYS A 163 -20.25 1.86 20.53
C LYS A 163 -20.96 0.64 19.96
N ALA A 164 -22.01 0.82 19.16
CA ALA A 164 -22.70 -0.31 18.55
C ALA A 164 -21.81 -0.92 17.46
N PRO A 165 -21.53 -2.24 17.46
CA PRO A 165 -20.79 -2.86 16.38
C PRO A 165 -21.57 -2.68 15.08
N ALA A 166 -20.98 -1.95 14.12
CA ALA A 166 -21.58 -1.75 12.81
C ALA A 166 -21.85 -3.12 12.17
N LYS A 167 -23.13 -3.48 12.03
CA LYS A 167 -23.54 -4.67 11.28
C LYS A 167 -23.34 -4.38 9.80
N VAL A 168 -22.19 -4.74 9.27
CA VAL A 168 -21.95 -4.71 7.82
C VAL A 168 -22.87 -5.75 7.17
N ARG A 169 -23.94 -5.26 6.54
CA ARG A 169 -24.85 -6.09 5.75
C ARG A 169 -24.08 -6.50 4.48
N LYS A 170 -23.84 -7.80 4.28
CA LYS A 170 -23.06 -8.38 3.16
C LYS A 170 -23.65 -8.13 1.76
N THR A 171 -24.65 -7.27 1.63
CA THR A 171 -25.41 -7.00 0.41
C THR A 171 -25.37 -5.52 0.04
N GLY A 172 -24.33 -4.79 0.46
CA GLY A 172 -24.09 -3.43 0.00
C GLY A 172 -23.56 -3.47 -1.43
N SER A 173 -24.41 -3.12 -2.38
CA SER A 173 -24.00 -2.94 -3.77
C SER A 173 -22.92 -1.86 -3.86
N SER A 174 -22.02 -2.00 -4.85
CA SER A 174 -20.85 -1.13 -5.11
C SER A 174 -21.13 0.38 -4.98
N TYR A 175 -22.38 0.81 -5.26
CA TYR A 175 -22.79 2.20 -5.15
C TYR A 175 -22.81 2.73 -3.70
N GLU A 176 -23.20 1.92 -2.70
CA GLU A 176 -23.28 2.41 -1.30
C GLU A 176 -21.89 2.66 -0.72
N LEU A 177 -20.91 1.84 -1.09
CA LEU A 177 -19.51 2.01 -0.73
C LEU A 177 -18.90 3.24 -1.40
N GLN A 178 -19.21 3.49 -2.68
CA GLN A 178 -18.76 4.70 -3.36
C GLN A 178 -19.35 5.97 -2.73
N THR A 179 -20.62 5.96 -2.33
CA THR A 179 -21.26 7.11 -1.65
C THR A 179 -20.65 7.39 -0.29
N TYR A 180 -20.30 6.35 0.49
CA TYR A 180 -19.62 6.54 1.77
C TYR A 180 -18.19 7.05 1.60
N ILE A 181 -17.46 6.58 0.58
CA ILE A 181 -16.12 7.06 0.27
C ILE A 181 -16.18 8.52 -0.21
N SER A 182 -17.16 8.89 -1.05
CA SER A 182 -17.30 10.26 -1.54
C SER A 182 -17.68 11.23 -0.41
N LEU A 183 -18.59 10.85 0.49
CA LEU A 183 -18.95 11.68 1.64
C LEU A 183 -17.79 11.93 2.61
N TYR A 184 -16.84 11.01 2.73
CA TYR A 184 -15.68 11.16 3.62
C TYR A 184 -14.45 11.79 2.93
N TYR A 185 -14.31 11.69 1.61
CA TYR A 185 -13.13 12.18 0.88
C TYR A 185 -13.39 13.39 -0.03
N GLU A 186 -14.65 13.74 -0.35
CA GLU A 186 -15.00 14.96 -1.10
C GLU A 186 -15.43 16.12 -0.20
N GLY A 187 -15.31 15.96 1.12
CA GLY A 187 -15.49 17.03 2.11
C GLY A 187 -14.26 17.92 2.30
N GLU A 188 -13.52 18.27 1.23
CA GLU A 188 -12.50 19.35 1.19
C GLU A 188 -12.37 19.97 -0.21
#